data_AF-A0A7X7FS32-F1
#
_entry.id   AF-A0A7X7FS32-F1
#
_cell.length_a   1.000
_cell.length_b   1.000
_cell.length_c   1.000
_cell.angle_alpha   90.00
_cell.angle_beta   90.00
_cell.angle_gamma   90.00
#
_symmetry.space_group_name_H-M   'P 1'
#
loop_
_entity.id
_entity.type
_entity.pdbx_description
1 polymer ?
#
loop_
_entity_poly.entity_id
_entity_poly.type
_entity_poly.pdbx_seq_one_letter_code
_entity_poly.pdbx_strand_id
1 'polypeptide(L)'
;MSRKHLFFCAITVLLVAAIHAHGQGGVWRGSTTLPSGEKLPPGYVSGDVVSHSYVPIRTWTPREGIGILPYLFEYDMLLWTGKNRLEDFHAENIRRIDIASRWSTAIVLYNRYDYYRDEIINLMIRCFRNRQLIILSACPNTKDKEKDAHTNLIAILTKLWENRDKELTNPEGDKATGRQLINNVLAAGLGDEGECGLKTAGLAKLFAKFDREIRLRKMNGEQPFRHIKGWYNMLGYAAFDYHSCYAASQEDVDKHKRVQLPPNTQAIGVDVYHYWFHKHSPFDPADLSIPREKVRAHSDEWQRIRTRYYPEGLEVRVCENAKDPATWIPECWNDTHALMSAIELTRAKNAMMWYIGVSGQLGPAGDETTYTTPVETMQAYYDELKAGPWVALSWWVFGGSSTCHGGLEYYDKTLKHYTPKHPEGEPYSQEMLDYWHDAYVKVKMGMFNDVVYNQFGHLNGPGPATQNKE
;
A
#
# COMPACT_ATOMS: atom_id res chain seq x y z
N MET A 1 18.70 28.60 51.96
CA MET A 1 19.59 29.77 51.75
C MET A 1 19.38 30.30 50.33
N SER A 2 19.61 31.59 50.08
CA SER A 2 19.52 32.19 48.74
C SER A 2 20.71 33.12 48.47
N ARG A 3 21.01 33.36 47.17
CA ARG A 3 21.60 34.59 46.55
C ARG A 3 21.86 34.32 45.05
N LYS A 4 21.25 35.08 44.12
CA LYS A 4 21.80 36.24 43.33
C LYS A 4 22.70 35.83 42.14
N HIS A 5 22.85 36.54 41.00
CA HIS A 5 22.39 37.87 40.48
C HIS A 5 21.68 37.69 39.09
N LEU A 6 21.07 38.61 38.30
CA LEU A 6 21.04 40.09 38.07
C LEU A 6 22.23 40.69 37.25
N PHE A 7 22.11 41.53 36.20
CA PHE A 7 21.04 42.01 35.27
C PHE A 7 21.53 41.71 33.81
N PHE A 8 21.20 42.31 32.64
CA PHE A 8 20.53 43.51 32.07
C PHE A 8 19.83 43.06 30.74
N CYS A 9 18.72 43.61 30.23
CA CYS A 9 18.47 44.90 29.54
C CYS A 9 19.29 45.15 28.24
N ALA A 10 18.75 45.72 27.13
CA ALA A 10 17.36 46.02 26.71
C ALA A 10 17.32 46.58 25.24
N ILE A 11 16.11 46.78 24.67
CA ILE A 11 15.72 47.87 23.71
C ILE A 11 16.29 47.80 22.25
N THR A 12 15.60 48.14 21.12
CA THR A 12 14.19 48.41 20.75
C THR A 12 14.02 48.66 19.22
N VAL A 13 12.78 48.57 18.69
CA VAL A 13 12.19 49.32 17.51
C VAL A 13 12.11 48.69 16.08
N LEU A 14 10.87 48.76 15.54
CA LEU A 14 10.31 48.87 14.15
C LEU A 14 10.95 48.09 12.96
N LEU A 15 10.22 47.34 12.10
CA LEU A 15 8.91 47.50 11.39
C LEU A 15 9.03 48.17 10.00
N VAL A 16 8.88 47.37 8.95
CA VAL A 16 8.40 47.74 7.60
C VAL A 16 7.43 46.64 7.13
N ALA A 17 6.41 46.98 6.33
CA ALA A 17 5.27 46.10 6.04
C ALA A 17 5.22 45.53 4.61
N ALA A 18 4.50 44.40 4.51
CA ALA A 18 3.81 43.78 3.37
C ALA A 18 3.99 44.31 1.93
N ILE A 19 4.26 43.37 1.01
CA ILE A 19 3.76 43.39 -0.39
C ILE A 19 3.14 42.01 -0.71
N HIS A 20 1.96 42.00 -1.33
CA HIS A 20 1.38 40.81 -1.99
C HIS A 20 1.90 40.69 -3.43
N ALA A 21 2.30 39.50 -3.89
CA ALA A 21 2.19 39.09 -5.31
C ALA A 21 2.44 37.58 -5.52
N HIS A 22 2.01 37.07 -6.67
CA HIS A 22 1.97 35.66 -7.06
C HIS A 22 3.31 34.92 -7.12
N GLY A 23 3.22 33.60 -6.96
CA GLY A 23 4.32 32.65 -7.02
C GLY A 23 4.99 32.45 -8.39
N GLN A 24 6.09 31.69 -8.34
CA GLN A 24 6.69 30.97 -9.45
C GLN A 24 7.22 29.62 -8.94
N GLY A 25 7.33 28.62 -9.84
CA GLY A 25 7.58 27.23 -9.47
C GLY A 25 9.04 26.94 -9.08
N GLY A 26 9.23 26.28 -7.93
CA GLY A 26 10.54 25.79 -7.48
C GLY A 26 11.00 24.55 -8.25
N VAL A 27 11.60 24.74 -9.44
CA VAL A 27 12.14 23.65 -10.26
C VAL A 27 13.38 23.03 -9.61
N TRP A 28 13.21 21.94 -8.86
CA TRP A 28 14.31 21.15 -8.30
C TRP A 28 15.04 20.35 -9.39
N ARG A 29 16.20 20.85 -9.85
CA ARG A 29 17.07 20.16 -10.81
C ARG A 29 17.87 19.01 -10.17
N GLY A 30 17.19 17.93 -9.81
CA GLY A 30 17.81 16.62 -9.53
C GLY A 30 18.19 15.89 -10.83
N SER A 31 19.27 16.32 -11.48
CA SER A 31 19.58 15.92 -12.86
C SER A 31 20.22 14.53 -13.00
N THR A 32 19.41 13.47 -13.09
CA THR A 32 19.76 12.31 -13.92
C THR A 32 19.33 12.60 -15.36
N THR A 33 20.30 12.85 -16.24
CA THR A 33 20.04 13.12 -17.67
C THR A 33 19.56 11.86 -18.38
N LEU A 34 18.31 11.87 -18.84
CA LEU A 34 17.85 10.99 -19.91
C LEU A 34 18.68 11.24 -21.19
N PRO A 35 18.87 10.21 -22.04
CA PRO A 35 19.17 10.43 -23.46
C PRO A 35 18.12 11.37 -24.09
N SER A 36 18.53 12.15 -25.08
CA SER A 36 17.75 13.28 -25.57
C SER A 36 16.44 12.90 -26.28
N GLY A 37 15.32 13.41 -25.77
CA GLY A 37 14.22 13.86 -26.63
C GLY A 37 13.23 12.81 -27.15
N GLU A 38 13.27 11.56 -26.69
CA GLU A 38 12.18 10.62 -26.98
C GLU A 38 10.88 11.11 -26.35
N LYS A 39 9.92 11.52 -27.21
CA LYS A 39 8.53 11.62 -26.80
C LYS A 39 8.03 10.21 -26.55
N LEU A 40 7.75 9.88 -25.29
CA LEU A 40 7.02 8.66 -24.95
C LEU A 40 5.71 8.60 -25.77
N PRO A 41 5.35 7.46 -26.37
CA PRO A 41 4.05 7.31 -27.01
C PRO A 41 2.89 7.62 -26.05
N PRO A 42 1.73 8.08 -26.54
CA PRO A 42 0.58 8.43 -25.69
C PRO A 42 0.19 7.30 -24.75
N GLY A 43 0.04 7.61 -23.45
CA GLY A 43 -0.25 6.61 -22.42
C GLY A 43 0.99 5.88 -21.84
N TYR A 44 2.20 6.44 -21.96
CA TYR A 44 3.37 5.97 -21.21
C TYR A 44 3.99 7.08 -20.36
N VAL A 45 4.62 6.71 -19.25
CA VAL A 45 4.96 7.63 -18.16
C VAL A 45 6.44 7.56 -17.79
N SER A 46 7.01 8.69 -17.40
CA SER A 46 8.36 8.77 -16.81
C SER A 46 8.28 9.20 -15.34
N GLY A 47 9.02 8.50 -14.49
CA GLY A 47 9.31 8.88 -13.11
C GLY A 47 10.80 8.69 -12.81
N ASP A 48 11.12 7.92 -11.77
CA ASP A 48 12.47 7.42 -11.47
C ASP A 48 12.99 6.49 -12.59
N VAL A 49 12.08 5.96 -13.43
CA VAL A 49 12.31 5.13 -14.62
C VAL A 49 11.22 5.41 -15.68
N VAL A 50 11.44 5.02 -16.94
CA VAL A 50 10.40 5.00 -17.99
C VAL A 50 9.53 3.76 -17.79
N SER A 51 8.33 3.93 -17.22
CA SER A 51 7.39 2.86 -16.88
C SER A 51 6.18 2.84 -17.80
N HIS A 52 5.83 1.66 -18.31
CA HIS A 52 4.72 1.46 -19.24
C HIS A 52 3.42 1.12 -18.49
N SER A 53 2.98 2.03 -17.63
CA SER A 53 1.80 1.85 -16.77
C SER A 53 0.88 3.08 -16.80
N TYR A 54 -0.16 3.09 -15.96
CA TYR A 54 -1.02 4.27 -15.75
C TYR A 54 -0.42 5.36 -14.83
N VAL A 55 0.62 5.07 -14.05
CA VAL A 55 1.17 5.96 -13.01
C VAL A 55 2.70 5.90 -12.95
N PRO A 56 3.41 7.00 -12.64
CA PRO A 56 4.87 6.97 -12.57
C PRO A 56 5.36 6.08 -11.42
N ILE A 57 6.35 5.22 -11.67
CA ILE A 57 7.22 4.77 -10.57
C ILE A 57 8.06 5.98 -10.14
N ARG A 58 7.75 6.54 -8.98
CA ARG A 58 8.48 7.67 -8.40
C ARG A 58 8.73 7.45 -6.91
N THR A 59 9.87 7.92 -6.42
CA THR A 59 10.10 8.16 -5.00
C THR A 59 9.33 9.39 -4.54
N TRP A 60 8.31 9.20 -3.70
CA TRP A 60 7.56 10.27 -3.06
C TRP A 60 8.00 10.40 -1.60
N THR A 61 8.55 11.55 -1.20
CA THR A 61 8.70 11.83 0.24
C THR A 61 7.32 12.04 0.88
N PRO A 62 7.13 11.87 2.21
CA PRO A 62 5.81 12.06 2.83
C PRO A 62 5.15 13.40 2.49
N ARG A 63 5.94 14.48 2.37
CA ARG A 63 5.46 15.81 1.96
C ARG A 63 5.02 15.89 0.48
N GLU A 64 5.61 15.09 -0.41
CA GLU A 64 5.19 15.00 -1.81
C GLU A 64 4.02 14.03 -2.03
N GLY A 65 3.77 13.11 -1.09
CA GLY A 65 2.65 12.17 -1.16
C GLY A 65 1.29 12.78 -0.81
N ILE A 66 1.26 13.95 -0.15
CA ILE A 66 0.01 14.62 0.26
C ILE A 66 -0.85 14.95 -0.98
N GLY A 67 -2.02 14.31 -1.07
CA GLY A 67 -2.94 14.45 -2.21
C GLY A 67 -2.75 13.42 -3.33
N ILE A 68 -1.80 12.48 -3.22
CA ILE A 68 -1.30 11.64 -4.32
C ILE A 68 -1.23 10.17 -3.89
N LEU A 69 -2.19 9.35 -4.34
CA LEU A 69 -2.33 7.93 -3.99
C LEU A 69 -2.21 7.00 -5.23
N PRO A 70 -1.04 6.95 -5.90
CA PRO A 70 -0.89 6.32 -7.22
C PRO A 70 -1.01 4.80 -7.24
N TYR A 71 -0.60 4.10 -6.18
CA TYR A 71 -0.40 2.65 -6.21
C TYR A 71 -1.58 1.92 -5.53
N LEU A 72 -2.63 1.63 -6.29
CA LEU A 72 -3.81 0.87 -5.86
C LEU A 72 -3.66 -0.61 -6.25
N PHE A 73 -3.80 -1.53 -5.29
CA PHE A 73 -3.72 -2.96 -5.56
C PHE A 73 -4.47 -3.83 -4.55
N GLU A 74 -4.76 -5.09 -4.91
CA GLU A 74 -5.12 -6.13 -3.94
C GLU A 74 -3.82 -6.85 -3.50
N TYR A 75 -3.68 -7.15 -2.21
CA TYR A 75 -2.49 -7.79 -1.63
C TYR A 75 -2.38 -9.26 -2.04
N ASP A 76 -3.47 -10.03 -1.91
CA ASP A 76 -3.55 -11.45 -2.27
C ASP A 76 -4.48 -11.65 -3.48
N MET A 77 -3.92 -12.23 -4.55
CA MET A 77 -4.53 -12.26 -5.89
C MET A 77 -4.40 -13.62 -6.57
N LEU A 78 -3.18 -14.15 -6.64
CA LEU A 78 -2.90 -15.36 -7.42
C LEU A 78 -3.58 -16.58 -6.79
N LEU A 79 -4.29 -17.36 -7.59
CA LEU A 79 -4.76 -18.66 -7.13
C LEU A 79 -3.56 -19.60 -6.98
N TRP A 80 -3.36 -20.07 -5.75
CA TRP A 80 -2.47 -21.18 -5.46
C TRP A 80 -2.93 -21.96 -4.22
N THR A 81 -2.84 -23.29 -4.29
CA THR A 81 -3.47 -24.21 -3.31
C THR A 81 -2.50 -24.86 -2.32
N GLY A 82 -1.24 -24.45 -2.31
CA GLY A 82 -0.20 -25.08 -1.48
C GLY A 82 0.42 -26.36 -2.07
N LYS A 83 -0.19 -26.95 -3.11
CA LYS A 83 0.07 -28.34 -3.54
C LYS A 83 0.47 -28.48 -5.01
N ASN A 84 0.00 -27.57 -5.86
CA ASN A 84 0.16 -27.63 -7.32
C ASN A 84 1.26 -26.64 -7.79
N ARG A 85 1.62 -26.71 -9.07
CA ARG A 85 2.46 -25.68 -9.72
C ARG A 85 1.66 -24.38 -9.89
N LEU A 86 2.32 -23.29 -10.27
CA LEU A 86 1.63 -22.03 -10.57
C LEU A 86 1.01 -22.07 -11.98
N GLU A 87 1.69 -22.76 -12.89
CA GLU A 87 1.26 -23.07 -14.26
C GLU A 87 -0.07 -23.83 -14.31
N ASP A 88 -0.34 -24.69 -13.31
CA ASP A 88 -1.60 -25.43 -13.19
C ASP A 88 -2.82 -24.49 -12.97
N PHE A 89 -2.56 -23.22 -12.62
CA PHE A 89 -3.56 -22.16 -12.46
C PHE A 89 -3.39 -21.00 -13.46
N HIS A 90 -2.57 -21.17 -14.50
CA HIS A 90 -2.18 -20.10 -15.44
C HIS A 90 -3.37 -19.29 -15.97
N ALA A 91 -4.36 -19.94 -16.60
CA ALA A 91 -5.53 -19.27 -17.18
C ALA A 91 -6.41 -18.54 -16.14
N GLU A 92 -6.48 -19.05 -14.91
CA GLU A 92 -7.18 -18.39 -13.81
C GLU A 92 -6.40 -17.17 -13.31
N ASN A 93 -5.08 -17.26 -13.21
CA ASN A 93 -4.23 -16.13 -12.84
C ASN A 93 -4.27 -15.01 -13.91
N ILE A 94 -4.26 -15.36 -15.20
CA ILE A 94 -4.50 -14.40 -16.30
C ILE A 94 -5.87 -13.72 -16.15
N ARG A 95 -6.94 -14.50 -15.92
CA ARG A 95 -8.30 -13.96 -15.71
C ARG A 95 -8.36 -12.97 -14.53
N ARG A 96 -7.69 -13.29 -13.42
CA ARG A 96 -7.64 -12.40 -12.23
C ARG A 96 -6.85 -11.11 -12.49
N ILE A 97 -5.70 -11.21 -13.17
CA ILE A 97 -4.91 -10.04 -13.61
C ILE A 97 -5.79 -9.13 -14.48
N ASP A 98 -6.52 -9.69 -15.44
CA ASP A 98 -7.44 -8.94 -16.31
C ASP A 98 -8.55 -8.24 -15.52
N ILE A 99 -9.21 -8.93 -14.58
CA ILE A 99 -10.28 -8.33 -13.76
C ILE A 99 -9.72 -7.19 -12.89
N ALA A 100 -8.62 -7.42 -12.16
CA ALA A 100 -8.03 -6.39 -11.30
C ALA A 100 -7.47 -5.21 -12.10
N SER A 101 -6.99 -5.40 -13.34
CA SER A 101 -6.49 -4.30 -14.18
C SER A 101 -7.52 -3.21 -14.51
N ARG A 102 -8.80 -3.48 -14.29
CA ARG A 102 -9.89 -2.49 -14.42
C ARG A 102 -9.81 -1.39 -13.36
N TRP A 103 -9.25 -1.68 -12.18
CA TRP A 103 -9.26 -0.75 -11.03
C TRP A 103 -7.97 -0.71 -10.19
N SER A 104 -6.99 -1.57 -10.46
CA SER A 104 -5.72 -1.63 -9.71
C SER A 104 -4.54 -1.24 -10.60
N THR A 105 -3.85 -0.15 -10.25
CA THR A 105 -2.67 0.36 -10.96
C THR A 105 -1.40 -0.47 -10.70
N ALA A 106 -1.39 -1.28 -9.63
CA ALA A 106 -0.36 -2.25 -9.33
C ALA A 106 -0.96 -3.64 -9.01
N ILE A 107 -0.12 -4.68 -8.95
CA ILE A 107 -0.51 -6.05 -8.55
C ILE A 107 0.66 -6.80 -7.92
N VAL A 108 0.36 -7.64 -6.92
CA VAL A 108 1.34 -8.51 -6.25
C VAL A 108 1.44 -9.85 -6.96
N LEU A 109 2.67 -10.29 -7.28
CA LEU A 109 2.99 -11.60 -7.82
C LEU A 109 3.89 -12.38 -6.84
N TYR A 110 3.42 -13.53 -6.38
CA TYR A 110 4.13 -14.35 -5.40
C TYR A 110 5.14 -15.31 -6.06
N ASN A 111 6.38 -14.85 -6.29
CA ASN A 111 7.52 -15.68 -6.72
C ASN A 111 8.05 -16.61 -5.60
N ARG A 112 7.13 -17.35 -4.97
CA ARG A 112 7.35 -18.14 -3.75
C ARG A 112 8.31 -19.31 -3.95
N TYR A 113 8.36 -19.91 -5.13
CA TYR A 113 9.25 -21.03 -5.46
C TYR A 113 10.18 -20.69 -6.63
N ASP A 114 11.37 -21.27 -6.65
CA ASP A 114 12.37 -21.07 -7.71
C ASP A 114 11.87 -21.54 -9.08
N TYR A 115 11.17 -22.67 -9.13
CA TYR A 115 10.56 -23.20 -10.37
C TYR A 115 9.37 -22.37 -10.90
N TYR A 116 8.84 -21.39 -10.15
CA TYR A 116 7.86 -20.42 -10.66
C TYR A 116 8.47 -19.29 -11.50
N ARG A 117 9.81 -19.17 -11.56
CA ARG A 117 10.51 -18.05 -12.24
C ARG A 117 9.97 -17.76 -13.64
N ASP A 118 9.68 -18.79 -14.43
CA ASP A 118 9.29 -18.63 -15.83
C ASP A 118 7.80 -18.31 -15.98
N GLU A 119 6.94 -18.85 -15.10
CA GLU A 119 5.51 -18.53 -15.06
C GLU A 119 5.25 -17.13 -14.51
N ILE A 120 5.99 -16.70 -13.49
CA ILE A 120 5.93 -15.32 -13.01
C ILE A 120 6.29 -14.35 -14.15
N ILE A 121 7.21 -14.70 -15.04
CA ILE A 121 7.51 -13.87 -16.23
C ILE A 121 6.34 -13.85 -17.23
N ASN A 122 5.63 -14.96 -17.45
CA ASN A 122 4.40 -14.96 -18.27
C ASN A 122 3.35 -14.00 -17.68
N LEU A 123 3.09 -14.10 -16.37
CA LEU A 123 2.14 -13.23 -15.66
C LEU A 123 2.59 -11.76 -15.67
N MET A 124 3.89 -11.47 -15.54
CA MET A 124 4.45 -10.11 -15.67
C MET A 124 4.21 -9.52 -17.07
N ILE A 125 4.26 -10.33 -18.15
CA ILE A 125 3.91 -9.87 -19.51
C ILE A 125 2.43 -9.47 -19.58
N ARG A 126 1.53 -10.22 -18.95
CA ARG A 126 0.11 -9.85 -18.87
C ARG A 126 -0.12 -8.57 -18.06
N CYS A 127 0.55 -8.41 -16.92
CA CYS A 127 0.50 -7.16 -16.13
C CYS A 127 0.98 -5.96 -16.95
N PHE A 128 2.08 -6.11 -17.71
CA PHE A 128 2.58 -5.08 -18.62
C PHE A 128 1.57 -4.76 -19.75
N ARG A 129 0.97 -5.78 -20.38
CA ARG A 129 -0.06 -5.62 -21.41
C ARG A 129 -1.23 -4.78 -20.91
N ASN A 130 -1.59 -4.94 -19.64
CA ASN A 130 -2.68 -4.25 -18.97
C ASN A 130 -2.25 -2.93 -18.29
N ARG A 131 -1.03 -2.44 -18.55
CA ARG A 131 -0.45 -1.20 -17.98
C ARG A 131 -0.41 -1.17 -16.44
N GLN A 132 -0.26 -2.32 -15.80
CA GLN A 132 -0.09 -2.44 -14.34
C GLN A 132 1.39 -2.41 -13.95
N LEU A 133 1.65 -1.87 -12.76
CA LEU A 133 2.92 -2.02 -12.05
C LEU A 133 2.96 -3.35 -11.30
N ILE A 134 4.16 -3.89 -11.11
CA ILE A 134 4.39 -5.21 -10.54
C ILE A 134 5.06 -5.08 -9.18
N ILE A 135 4.52 -5.77 -8.17
CA ILE A 135 5.14 -5.95 -6.86
C ILE A 135 5.51 -7.43 -6.72
N LEU A 136 6.74 -7.72 -6.30
CA LEU A 136 7.24 -9.09 -6.14
C LEU A 136 7.53 -9.42 -4.67
N SER A 137 7.84 -10.68 -4.38
CA SER A 137 8.27 -11.14 -3.06
C SER A 137 9.81 -11.22 -2.98
N ALA A 138 10.38 -10.73 -1.88
CA ALA A 138 11.81 -10.82 -1.57
C ALA A 138 12.08 -11.18 -0.09
N CYS A 139 11.07 -11.72 0.61
CA CYS A 139 11.21 -12.21 1.98
C CYS A 139 12.25 -13.35 2.05
N PRO A 140 13.36 -13.21 2.80
CA PRO A 140 14.40 -14.24 2.83
C PRO A 140 14.00 -15.47 3.63
N ASN A 141 14.21 -16.67 3.08
CA ASN A 141 13.97 -17.93 3.78
C ASN A 141 15.27 -18.71 3.99
N THR A 142 15.68 -18.86 5.26
CA THR A 142 16.89 -19.59 5.65
C THR A 142 16.65 -21.05 5.99
N LYS A 143 15.40 -21.48 6.14
CA LYS A 143 15.02 -22.86 6.47
C LYS A 143 14.78 -23.71 5.23
N ASP A 144 14.30 -23.07 4.16
CA ASP A 144 13.88 -23.72 2.92
C ASP A 144 14.29 -22.82 1.74
N LYS A 145 15.23 -23.32 0.93
CA LYS A 145 15.85 -22.55 -0.16
C LYS A 145 14.99 -22.45 -1.41
N GLU A 146 14.14 -23.45 -1.68
CA GLU A 146 13.17 -23.37 -2.77
C GLU A 146 12.21 -22.21 -2.49
N LYS A 147 11.85 -22.04 -1.21
CA LYS A 147 10.97 -20.97 -0.71
C LYS A 147 11.70 -19.67 -0.36
N ASP A 148 12.94 -19.44 -0.83
CA ASP A 148 13.67 -18.19 -0.62
C ASP A 148 13.32 -17.14 -1.68
N ALA A 149 12.24 -16.40 -1.45
CA ALA A 149 11.72 -15.42 -2.40
C ALA A 149 12.76 -14.35 -2.79
N HIS A 150 13.70 -14.01 -1.90
CA HIS A 150 14.85 -13.14 -2.21
C HIS A 150 15.72 -13.69 -3.35
N THR A 151 16.09 -14.97 -3.28
CA THR A 151 16.88 -15.64 -4.33
C THR A 151 16.05 -15.84 -5.60
N ASN A 152 14.75 -16.16 -5.46
CA ASN A 152 13.85 -16.32 -6.60
C ASN A 152 13.67 -15.02 -7.39
N LEU A 153 13.56 -13.87 -6.70
CA LEU A 153 13.54 -12.55 -7.34
C LEU A 153 14.86 -12.25 -8.07
N ILE A 154 16.01 -12.57 -7.47
CA ILE A 154 17.31 -12.43 -8.12
C ILE A 154 17.37 -13.26 -9.41
N ALA A 155 16.80 -14.48 -9.42
CA ALA A 155 16.74 -15.32 -10.62
C ALA A 155 15.82 -14.74 -11.71
N ILE A 156 14.65 -14.22 -11.35
CA ILE A 156 13.72 -13.53 -12.27
C ILE A 156 14.41 -12.31 -12.91
N LEU A 157 14.92 -11.39 -12.09
CA LEU A 157 15.56 -10.16 -12.54
C LEU A 157 16.81 -10.42 -13.39
N THR A 158 17.56 -11.48 -13.09
CA THR A 158 18.72 -11.91 -13.90
C THR A 158 18.26 -12.40 -15.29
N LYS A 159 17.26 -13.30 -15.36
CA LYS A 159 16.72 -13.79 -16.66
C LYS A 159 16.10 -12.66 -17.49
N LEU A 160 15.42 -11.70 -16.84
CA LEU A 160 14.90 -10.51 -17.52
C LEU A 160 16.05 -9.63 -18.05
N TRP A 161 17.14 -9.45 -17.32
CA TRP A 161 18.29 -8.65 -17.77
C TRP A 161 19.09 -9.29 -18.92
N GLU A 162 19.20 -10.63 -18.92
CA GLU A 162 19.78 -11.41 -20.03
C GLU A 162 18.97 -11.29 -21.33
N ASN A 163 17.67 -11.02 -21.22
CA ASN A 163 16.74 -10.86 -22.34
C ASN A 163 16.19 -9.43 -22.43
N ARG A 164 16.89 -8.45 -21.85
CA ARG A 164 16.43 -7.06 -21.69
C ARG A 164 16.04 -6.38 -23.00
N ASP A 165 16.78 -6.67 -24.08
CA ASP A 165 16.64 -6.07 -25.41
C ASP A 165 16.02 -7.09 -26.42
N LYS A 166 15.46 -8.21 -25.93
CA LYS A 166 14.72 -9.19 -26.74
C LYS A 166 13.24 -9.11 -26.42
N GLU A 167 12.39 -9.36 -27.41
CA GLU A 167 10.96 -9.59 -27.20
C GLU A 167 10.76 -10.95 -26.51
N LEU A 168 9.97 -10.96 -25.44
CA LEU A 168 9.41 -12.15 -24.78
C LEU A 168 7.92 -12.24 -25.12
N THR A 169 7.35 -13.43 -25.06
CA THR A 169 5.94 -13.68 -25.39
C THR A 169 5.37 -14.73 -24.44
N ASN A 170 4.19 -14.46 -23.85
CA ASN A 170 3.45 -15.39 -23.00
C ASN A 170 2.54 -16.31 -23.86
N PRO A 171 1.87 -17.32 -23.28
CA PRO A 171 0.93 -18.17 -24.02
C PRO A 171 -0.23 -17.41 -24.70
N GLU A 172 -0.64 -16.27 -24.17
CA GLU A 172 -1.68 -15.39 -24.74
C GLU A 172 -1.23 -14.67 -26.03
N GLY A 173 0.08 -14.61 -26.31
CA GLY A 173 0.64 -13.85 -27.43
C GLY A 173 0.93 -12.37 -27.13
N ASP A 174 0.75 -11.93 -25.88
CA ASP A 174 1.20 -10.62 -25.41
C ASP A 174 2.73 -10.55 -25.39
N LYS A 175 3.26 -9.34 -25.54
CA LYS A 175 4.69 -9.09 -25.78
C LYS A 175 5.25 -7.99 -24.88
N ALA A 176 6.44 -8.22 -24.36
CA ALA A 176 7.24 -7.24 -23.64
C ALA A 176 8.73 -7.59 -23.76
N THR A 177 9.63 -6.61 -23.67
CA THR A 177 11.06 -6.91 -23.49
C THR A 177 11.42 -7.09 -22.02
N GLY A 178 12.53 -7.78 -21.73
CA GLY A 178 13.00 -7.92 -20.35
C GLY A 178 13.24 -6.58 -19.64
N ARG A 179 13.67 -5.53 -20.39
CA ARG A 179 13.85 -4.16 -19.88
C ARG A 179 12.51 -3.52 -19.52
N GLN A 180 11.49 -3.69 -20.35
CA GLN A 180 10.15 -3.19 -20.08
C GLN A 180 9.53 -3.83 -18.83
N LEU A 181 9.72 -5.13 -18.64
CA LEU A 181 9.26 -5.84 -17.44
C LEU A 181 9.98 -5.38 -16.18
N ILE A 182 11.31 -5.21 -16.23
CA ILE A 182 12.10 -4.61 -15.13
C ILE A 182 11.61 -3.19 -14.78
N ASN A 183 11.34 -2.37 -15.80
CA ASN A 183 10.86 -1.00 -15.64
C ASN A 183 9.44 -0.88 -15.08
N ASN A 184 8.62 -1.94 -15.11
CA ASN A 184 7.30 -1.97 -14.47
C ASN A 184 7.34 -2.56 -13.05
N VAL A 185 8.48 -3.07 -12.54
CA VAL A 185 8.57 -3.50 -11.13
C VAL A 185 8.70 -2.28 -10.21
N LEU A 186 7.70 -2.07 -9.36
CA LEU A 186 7.62 -0.99 -8.38
C LEU A 186 8.41 -1.29 -7.11
N ALA A 187 8.17 -2.47 -6.52
CA ALA A 187 8.72 -2.83 -5.21
C ALA A 187 8.86 -4.35 -5.05
N ALA A 188 9.53 -4.76 -3.97
CA ALA A 188 9.55 -6.14 -3.50
C ALA A 188 9.34 -6.22 -1.98
N GLY A 189 8.39 -7.05 -1.54
CA GLY A 189 8.09 -7.29 -0.13
C GLY A 189 9.17 -8.11 0.57
N LEU A 190 9.89 -7.48 1.50
CA LEU A 190 11.03 -8.02 2.25
C LEU A 190 10.62 -8.85 3.48
N GLY A 191 9.36 -8.76 3.91
CA GLY A 191 8.83 -9.40 5.11
C GLY A 191 7.74 -8.55 5.77
N ASP A 192 7.15 -9.11 6.82
CA ASP A 192 5.92 -8.63 7.45
C ASP A 192 5.95 -8.86 8.98
N GLU A 193 5.27 -7.98 9.75
CA GLU A 193 5.08 -7.83 11.21
C GLU A 193 6.28 -8.04 12.18
N GLY A 194 7.36 -8.68 11.73
CA GLY A 194 8.46 -9.18 12.53
C GLY A 194 9.44 -8.13 13.04
N GLU A 195 9.19 -6.83 12.87
CA GLU A 195 10.08 -5.76 13.37
C GLU A 195 10.30 -5.90 14.88
N CYS A 196 9.26 -6.29 15.63
CA CYS A 196 9.35 -6.49 17.07
C CYS A 196 10.40 -7.56 17.46
N GLY A 197 10.71 -8.51 16.56
CA GLY A 197 11.79 -9.50 16.70
C GLY A 197 13.10 -9.12 16.00
N LEU A 198 13.05 -8.51 14.80
CA LEU A 198 14.24 -8.08 14.04
C LEU A 198 14.97 -6.90 14.70
N LYS A 199 14.21 -5.97 15.28
CA LYS A 199 14.62 -4.63 15.72
C LYS A 199 15.23 -3.78 14.58
N THR A 200 15.51 -2.51 14.87
CA THR A 200 16.16 -1.54 13.97
C THR A 200 17.38 -2.13 13.27
N ALA A 201 18.23 -2.87 13.99
CA ALA A 201 19.44 -3.47 13.46
C ALA A 201 19.19 -4.68 12.53
N GLY A 202 18.09 -5.41 12.69
CA GLY A 202 17.68 -6.47 11.77
C GLY A 202 17.07 -5.90 10.50
N LEU A 203 16.15 -4.94 10.63
CA LEU A 203 15.52 -4.27 9.50
C LEU A 203 16.55 -3.47 8.65
N ALA A 204 17.51 -2.80 9.29
CA ALA A 204 18.64 -2.15 8.61
C ALA A 204 19.45 -3.13 7.75
N LYS A 205 19.75 -4.32 8.29
CA LYS A 205 20.47 -5.40 7.59
C LYS A 205 19.66 -5.98 6.43
N LEU A 206 18.33 -6.08 6.58
CA LEU A 206 17.41 -6.56 5.55
C LEU A 206 17.39 -5.60 4.34
N PHE A 207 17.16 -4.31 4.57
CA PHE A 207 17.29 -3.28 3.53
C PHE A 207 18.69 -3.22 2.92
N ALA A 208 19.76 -3.35 3.72
CA ALA A 208 21.14 -3.35 3.22
C ALA A 208 21.52 -4.61 2.41
N LYS A 209 20.90 -5.77 2.69
CA LYS A 209 21.01 -6.99 1.85
C LYS A 209 20.32 -6.76 0.51
N PHE A 210 19.09 -6.26 0.53
CA PHE A 210 18.30 -5.95 -0.66
C PHE A 210 19.02 -4.94 -1.57
N ASP A 211 19.58 -3.88 -0.99
CA ASP A 211 20.36 -2.89 -1.75
C ASP A 211 21.60 -3.51 -2.41
N ARG A 212 22.40 -4.29 -1.67
CA ARG A 212 23.62 -4.91 -2.19
C ARG A 212 23.35 -5.90 -3.33
N GLU A 213 22.31 -6.71 -3.19
CA GLU A 213 22.10 -7.91 -4.02
C GLU A 213 21.04 -7.73 -5.11
N ILE A 214 20.15 -6.75 -4.97
CA ILE A 214 19.11 -6.41 -5.96
C ILE A 214 19.27 -4.95 -6.39
N ARG A 215 18.83 -3.97 -5.59
CA ARG A 215 18.59 -2.60 -6.07
C ARG A 215 19.85 -1.91 -6.63
N LEU A 216 21.00 -2.06 -5.98
CA LEU A 216 22.27 -1.46 -6.39
C LEU A 216 23.24 -2.45 -7.04
N ARG A 217 22.81 -3.70 -7.29
CA ARG A 217 23.61 -4.73 -7.98
C ARG A 217 23.99 -4.23 -9.37
N LYS A 218 25.28 -4.30 -9.70
CA LYS A 218 25.76 -3.98 -11.05
C LYS A 218 25.62 -5.19 -11.96
N MET A 219 25.11 -4.97 -13.17
CA MET A 219 25.08 -5.95 -14.25
C MET A 219 25.51 -5.28 -15.55
N ASN A 220 26.49 -5.85 -16.27
CA ASN A 220 27.08 -5.29 -17.49
C ASN A 220 27.60 -3.83 -17.36
N GLY A 221 27.83 -3.35 -16.14
CA GLY A 221 28.25 -1.98 -15.82
C GLY A 221 27.11 -1.08 -15.30
N GLU A 222 25.87 -1.38 -15.68
CA GLU A 222 24.65 -0.66 -15.30
C GLU A 222 24.13 -1.07 -13.90
N GLN A 223 23.19 -0.30 -13.34
CA GLN A 223 22.38 -0.65 -12.15
C GLN A 223 20.89 -0.73 -12.53
N PRO A 224 20.45 -1.78 -13.25
CA PRO A 224 19.13 -1.82 -13.89
C PRO A 224 17.94 -1.94 -12.93
N PHE A 225 18.18 -2.20 -11.65
CA PHE A 225 17.14 -2.44 -10.63
C PHE A 225 16.99 -1.27 -9.63
N ARG A 226 17.63 -0.11 -9.92
CA ARG A 226 17.86 0.98 -8.97
C ARG A 226 16.59 1.65 -8.41
N HIS A 227 15.51 1.63 -9.19
CA HIS A 227 14.18 2.14 -8.85
C HIS A 227 13.40 1.21 -7.91
N ILE A 228 13.61 -0.11 -8.00
CA ILE A 228 12.83 -1.11 -7.27
C ILE A 228 13.02 -0.93 -5.77
N LYS A 229 11.94 -0.65 -5.05
CA LYS A 229 11.97 -0.39 -3.61
C LYS A 229 11.91 -1.69 -2.80
N GLY A 230 12.67 -1.75 -1.71
CA GLY A 230 12.34 -2.69 -0.64
C GLY A 230 11.08 -2.20 0.09
N TRP A 231 10.08 -3.05 0.27
CA TRP A 231 8.87 -2.79 1.06
C TRP A 231 8.85 -3.73 2.27
N TYR A 232 8.57 -3.24 3.46
CA TYR A 232 8.40 -4.04 4.68
C TYR A 232 7.12 -3.61 5.40
N ASN A 233 6.35 -4.53 5.96
CA ASN A 233 5.06 -4.27 6.62
C ASN A 233 5.17 -4.17 8.15
N MET A 234 4.16 -3.59 8.81
CA MET A 234 4.14 -3.32 10.26
C MET A 234 2.72 -3.23 10.83
N LEU A 235 2.50 -3.81 12.01
CA LEU A 235 1.31 -3.53 12.82
C LEU A 235 1.17 -2.02 13.10
N GLY A 236 -0.05 -1.50 12.90
CA GLY A 236 -0.38 -0.09 13.12
C GLY A 236 -0.17 0.43 14.55
N TYR A 237 0.07 1.74 14.66
CA TYR A 237 0.32 2.44 15.92
C TYR A 237 -0.94 2.44 16.79
N ALA A 238 -0.76 2.08 18.06
CA ALA A 238 -1.83 1.95 19.03
C ALA A 238 -1.27 1.98 20.46
N ALA A 239 -2.16 1.84 21.45
CA ALA A 239 -1.81 1.65 22.86
C ALA A 239 -1.00 0.36 23.13
N PHE A 240 -0.42 0.26 24.33
CA PHE A 240 0.57 -0.79 24.68
C PHE A 240 0.11 -2.23 24.52
N ASP A 241 -1.12 -2.55 24.91
CA ASP A 241 -1.67 -3.91 24.85
C ASP A 241 -2.10 -4.34 23.44
N TYR A 242 -1.97 -3.45 22.44
CA TYR A 242 -2.12 -3.78 21.02
C TYR A 242 -0.83 -4.37 20.39
N HIS A 243 0.24 -4.52 21.19
CA HIS A 243 1.55 -5.04 20.78
C HIS A 243 2.30 -4.27 19.65
N SER A 244 1.73 -3.16 19.17
CA SER A 244 2.39 -2.24 18.23
C SER A 244 3.72 -1.73 18.78
N CYS A 245 4.77 -1.84 17.96
CA CYS A 245 6.14 -1.82 18.46
C CYS A 245 7.09 -0.82 17.78
N TYR A 246 6.67 -0.07 16.75
CA TYR A 246 7.49 0.98 16.13
C TYR A 246 7.37 2.33 16.88
N ALA A 247 8.46 3.09 16.93
CA ALA A 247 8.57 4.33 17.69
C ALA A 247 8.29 5.56 16.83
N ALA A 248 7.29 6.38 17.23
CA ALA A 248 7.02 7.67 16.61
C ALA A 248 7.89 8.79 17.21
N SER A 249 8.23 8.68 18.49
CA SER A 249 8.99 9.69 19.24
C SER A 249 10.29 9.13 19.86
N GLN A 250 11.14 9.99 20.41
CA GLN A 250 12.28 9.55 21.23
C GLN A 250 11.82 9.00 22.60
N GLU A 251 10.66 9.45 23.11
CA GLU A 251 10.06 8.94 24.34
C GLU A 251 9.57 7.49 24.19
N ASP A 252 9.01 7.16 23.02
CA ASP A 252 8.63 5.80 22.61
C ASP A 252 9.83 4.82 22.72
N VAL A 253 11.05 5.31 22.48
CA VAL A 253 12.29 4.53 22.60
C VAL A 253 12.75 4.48 24.06
N ASP A 254 12.89 5.64 24.70
CA ASP A 254 13.59 5.76 25.98
C ASP A 254 12.75 5.27 27.16
N LYS A 255 11.45 5.58 27.21
CA LYS A 255 10.54 5.05 28.24
C LYS A 255 9.97 3.70 27.81
N HIS A 256 9.53 3.61 26.56
CA HIS A 256 8.57 2.59 26.12
C HIS A 256 9.17 1.45 25.29
N LYS A 257 10.47 1.51 24.98
CA LYS A 257 11.27 0.45 24.33
C LYS A 257 10.76 0.01 22.94
N ARG A 258 10.02 0.91 22.27
CA ARG A 258 9.63 0.76 20.86
C ARG A 258 10.85 0.90 19.94
N VAL A 259 10.71 0.34 18.74
CA VAL A 259 11.76 0.15 17.75
C VAL A 259 11.82 1.35 16.82
N GLN A 260 13.00 1.93 16.62
CA GLN A 260 13.18 2.94 15.58
C GLN A 260 13.26 2.27 14.20
N LEU A 261 12.60 2.84 13.20
CA LEU A 261 12.89 2.53 11.80
C LEU A 261 14.38 2.81 11.50
N PRO A 262 15.02 2.06 10.58
CA PRO A 262 16.38 2.35 10.20
C PRO A 262 16.44 3.50 9.16
N PRO A 263 17.50 4.33 9.12
CA PRO A 263 17.62 5.44 8.18
C PRO A 263 17.65 5.05 6.69
N ASN A 264 17.75 3.75 6.35
CA ASN A 264 17.75 3.21 5.00
C ASN A 264 16.41 2.57 4.56
N THR A 265 15.32 2.80 5.30
CA THR A 265 13.94 2.44 4.90
C THR A 265 13.55 3.08 3.55
N GLN A 266 12.75 2.37 2.74
CA GLN A 266 12.48 2.73 1.34
C GLN A 266 10.99 2.78 0.98
N ALA A 267 10.25 1.73 1.31
CA ALA A 267 8.80 1.72 1.43
C ALA A 267 8.47 0.97 2.72
N ILE A 268 7.49 1.47 3.47
CA ILE A 268 7.10 0.92 4.76
C ILE A 268 5.58 0.88 4.82
N GLY A 269 5.07 -0.34 5.02
CA GLY A 269 3.67 -0.67 5.13
C GLY A 269 3.15 -0.46 6.54
N VAL A 270 1.87 -0.14 6.67
CA VAL A 270 1.15 -0.20 7.94
C VAL A 270 -0.18 -0.92 7.77
N ASP A 271 -0.36 -1.95 8.60
CA ASP A 271 -1.45 -2.89 8.56
C ASP A 271 -2.48 -2.54 9.65
N VAL A 272 -3.71 -2.20 9.24
CA VAL A 272 -4.73 -1.63 10.14
C VAL A 272 -6.12 -2.19 9.85
N TYR A 273 -6.67 -2.89 10.84
CA TYR A 273 -7.81 -3.78 10.63
C TYR A 273 -9.13 -3.16 11.08
N HIS A 274 -9.84 -2.47 10.17
CA HIS A 274 -11.22 -2.01 10.41
C HIS A 274 -12.22 -3.14 10.15
N TYR A 275 -12.29 -4.10 11.07
CA TYR A 275 -13.27 -5.18 11.01
C TYR A 275 -14.59 -4.78 11.68
N TRP A 276 -15.69 -5.01 10.98
CA TRP A 276 -17.07 -4.84 11.48
C TRP A 276 -17.47 -6.00 12.41
N PHE A 277 -16.73 -6.17 13.51
CA PHE A 277 -16.99 -7.18 14.54
C PHE A 277 -18.40 -7.04 15.10
N HIS A 278 -19.15 -8.14 15.19
CA HIS A 278 -20.55 -8.11 15.66
C HIS A 278 -20.73 -7.52 17.06
N LYS A 279 -19.72 -7.69 17.93
CA LYS A 279 -19.69 -7.22 19.32
C LYS A 279 -19.45 -5.71 19.46
N HIS A 280 -18.92 -5.07 18.42
CA HIS A 280 -18.46 -3.67 18.46
C HIS A 280 -19.15 -2.78 17.40
N SER A 281 -19.75 -3.39 16.37
CA SER A 281 -20.54 -2.70 15.36
C SER A 281 -21.93 -2.34 15.91
N PRO A 282 -22.41 -1.10 15.79
CA PRO A 282 -23.70 -0.68 16.35
C PRO A 282 -24.93 -1.19 15.57
N PHE A 283 -24.73 -1.70 14.36
CA PHE A 283 -25.74 -2.28 13.47
C PHE A 283 -25.06 -3.19 12.44
N ASP A 284 -25.86 -3.92 11.67
CA ASP A 284 -25.39 -4.67 10.51
C ASP A 284 -25.25 -3.73 9.29
N PRO A 285 -24.06 -3.59 8.67
CA PRO A 285 -23.85 -2.74 7.50
C PRO A 285 -24.50 -3.29 6.20
N ALA A 286 -25.02 -4.52 6.21
CA ALA A 286 -25.81 -5.10 5.12
C ALA A 286 -27.32 -4.81 5.23
N ASP A 287 -27.82 -4.36 6.37
CA ASP A 287 -29.22 -3.98 6.55
C ASP A 287 -29.52 -2.67 5.78
N LEU A 288 -30.22 -2.81 4.64
CA LEU A 288 -30.58 -1.69 3.78
C LEU A 288 -31.60 -0.71 4.39
N SER A 289 -32.21 -1.04 5.55
CA SER A 289 -33.02 -0.09 6.31
C SER A 289 -32.17 0.92 7.09
N ILE A 290 -30.87 0.65 7.29
CA ILE A 290 -29.92 1.57 7.89
C ILE A 290 -29.49 2.61 6.84
N PRO A 291 -29.71 3.93 7.07
CA PRO A 291 -29.27 4.97 6.16
C PRO A 291 -27.74 4.90 5.94
N ARG A 292 -27.31 4.87 4.67
CA ARG A 292 -25.89 4.69 4.31
C ARG A 292 -24.97 5.78 4.88
N GLU A 293 -25.51 6.96 5.14
CA GLU A 293 -24.85 8.03 5.90
C GLU A 293 -24.36 7.60 7.29
N LYS A 294 -25.06 6.69 7.98
CA LYS A 294 -24.64 6.16 9.29
C LYS A 294 -23.52 5.13 9.15
N VAL A 295 -23.58 4.28 8.11
CA VAL A 295 -22.53 3.32 7.75
C VAL A 295 -21.23 4.07 7.39
N ARG A 296 -21.36 5.17 6.63
CA ARG A 296 -20.26 6.10 6.35
C ARG A 296 -19.76 6.78 7.62
N ALA A 297 -20.62 7.36 8.46
CA ALA A 297 -20.20 8.05 9.67
C ALA A 297 -19.41 7.16 10.65
N HIS A 298 -19.76 5.87 10.77
CA HIS A 298 -18.97 4.91 11.54
C HIS A 298 -17.58 4.66 10.90
N SER A 299 -17.52 4.56 9.57
CA SER A 299 -16.26 4.43 8.83
C SER A 299 -15.38 5.67 8.98
N ASP A 300 -15.95 6.87 8.77
CA ASP A 300 -15.25 8.16 8.84
C ASP A 300 -14.72 8.46 10.26
N GLU A 301 -15.38 7.94 11.32
CA GLU A 301 -14.91 8.04 12.71
C GLU A 301 -13.69 7.14 12.98
N TRP A 302 -13.67 5.91 12.45
CA TRP A 302 -12.48 5.06 12.51
C TRP A 302 -11.29 5.71 11.77
N GLN A 303 -11.55 6.26 10.58
CA GLN A 303 -10.50 6.95 9.81
C GLN A 303 -10.03 8.24 10.51
N ARG A 304 -10.92 9.03 11.14
CA ARG A 304 -10.55 10.20 11.97
C ARG A 304 -9.48 9.82 13.01
N ILE A 305 -9.63 8.67 13.65
CA ILE A 305 -8.70 8.19 14.68
C ILE A 305 -7.41 7.66 14.03
N ARG A 306 -7.52 6.75 13.05
CA ARG A 306 -6.36 5.99 12.51
C ARG A 306 -5.59 6.68 11.37
N THR A 307 -6.28 7.23 10.37
CA THR A 307 -5.67 7.56 9.07
C THR A 307 -5.74 9.03 8.68
N ARG A 308 -6.66 9.80 9.25
CA ARG A 308 -6.85 11.21 8.91
C ARG A 308 -5.54 11.98 9.05
N TYR A 309 -5.17 12.69 8.00
CA TYR A 309 -4.09 13.66 8.05
C TYR A 309 -4.58 14.97 8.68
N TYR A 310 -3.72 15.58 9.51
CA TYR A 310 -4.00 16.84 10.20
C TYR A 310 -2.94 17.86 9.74
N PRO A 311 -3.29 18.83 8.88
CA PRO A 311 -2.31 19.75 8.28
C PRO A 311 -1.53 20.62 9.28
N GLU A 312 -2.15 20.93 10.44
CA GLU A 312 -1.50 21.66 11.54
C GLU A 312 -0.54 20.79 12.38
N GLY A 313 -0.43 19.48 12.06
CA GLY A 313 0.29 18.48 12.84
C GLY A 313 -0.59 17.76 13.88
N LEU A 314 -0.02 16.74 14.51
CA LEU A 314 -0.62 15.97 15.61
C LEU A 314 0.51 15.43 16.51
N GLU A 315 0.46 15.72 17.81
CA GLU A 315 1.44 15.19 18.77
C GLU A 315 1.05 13.77 19.19
N VAL A 316 1.53 12.80 18.42
CA VAL A 316 1.33 11.37 18.68
C VAL A 316 2.15 10.88 19.88
N ARG A 317 1.55 10.00 20.68
CA ARG A 317 2.11 9.45 21.93
C ARG A 317 1.52 8.07 22.21
N VAL A 318 2.23 7.24 22.97
CA VAL A 318 1.66 5.96 23.41
C VAL A 318 0.73 6.15 24.60
N CYS A 319 -0.43 5.50 24.56
CA CYS A 319 -1.44 5.53 25.63
C CYS A 319 -1.57 4.14 26.29
N GLU A 320 -2.03 4.09 27.54
CA GLU A 320 -1.81 2.92 28.41
C GLU A 320 -2.69 1.69 28.11
N ASN A 321 -3.89 1.87 27.57
CA ASN A 321 -4.90 0.81 27.46
C ASN A 321 -5.79 0.97 26.22
N ALA A 322 -5.64 0.08 25.23
CA ALA A 322 -6.43 0.04 24.00
C ALA A 322 -7.95 -0.15 24.25
N LYS A 323 -8.30 -0.76 25.39
CA LYS A 323 -9.67 -1.15 25.75
C LYS A 323 -10.43 -0.06 26.51
N ASP A 324 -9.79 1.07 26.79
CA ASP A 324 -10.45 2.26 27.35
C ASP A 324 -10.81 3.24 26.21
N PRO A 325 -12.11 3.49 25.94
CA PRO A 325 -12.55 4.45 24.92
C PRO A 325 -12.08 5.88 25.16
N ALA A 326 -11.71 6.27 26.39
CA ALA A 326 -11.10 7.58 26.63
C ALA A 326 -9.73 7.73 25.94
N THR A 327 -9.09 6.63 25.53
CA THR A 327 -7.87 6.65 24.71
C THR A 327 -8.13 6.66 23.21
N TRP A 328 -9.38 6.56 22.73
CA TRP A 328 -9.72 6.48 21.30
C TRP A 328 -9.68 7.88 20.62
N ILE A 329 -8.54 8.54 20.79
CA ILE A 329 -8.21 9.87 20.27
C ILE A 329 -7.04 9.74 19.27
N PRO A 330 -6.93 10.62 18.26
CA PRO A 330 -5.91 10.50 17.22
C PRO A 330 -4.48 10.46 17.78
N GLU A 331 -4.19 11.23 18.84
CA GLU A 331 -2.90 11.27 19.52
C GLU A 331 -2.39 9.88 19.97
N CYS A 332 -3.30 8.95 20.26
CA CYS A 332 -2.97 7.61 20.76
C CYS A 332 -2.91 6.51 19.65
N TRP A 333 -3.41 6.80 18.45
CA TRP A 333 -3.79 5.78 17.45
C TRP A 333 -3.55 6.15 15.97
N ASN A 334 -3.15 7.39 15.66
CA ASN A 334 -3.08 7.85 14.27
C ASN A 334 -1.79 7.36 13.57
N ASP A 335 -1.93 6.29 12.77
CA ASP A 335 -0.87 5.68 11.96
C ASP A 335 -0.19 6.68 11.02
N THR A 336 -0.95 7.63 10.48
CA THR A 336 -0.45 8.64 9.54
C THR A 336 0.63 9.50 10.19
N HIS A 337 0.31 10.16 11.31
CA HIS A 337 1.30 10.98 12.01
C HIS A 337 2.33 10.14 12.74
N ALA A 338 1.97 8.98 13.30
CA ALA A 338 2.93 8.07 13.92
C ALA A 338 4.04 7.65 12.96
N LEU A 339 3.69 7.29 11.73
CA LEU A 339 4.67 6.91 10.72
C LEU A 339 5.42 8.11 10.14
N MET A 340 4.78 9.28 9.97
CA MET A 340 5.49 10.52 9.63
C MET A 340 6.58 10.85 10.67
N SER A 341 6.22 10.88 11.96
CA SER A 341 7.16 11.15 13.06
C SER A 341 8.26 10.09 13.15
N ALA A 342 7.95 8.80 12.95
CA ALA A 342 8.95 7.73 12.88
C ALA A 342 9.95 7.93 11.73
N ILE A 343 9.49 8.37 10.55
CA ILE A 343 10.34 8.68 9.39
C ILE A 343 11.22 9.92 9.66
N GLU A 344 10.70 10.94 10.33
CA GLU A 344 11.45 12.16 10.69
C GLU A 344 12.50 11.91 11.78
N LEU A 345 12.12 11.25 12.88
CA LEU A 345 12.98 10.83 14.00
C LEU A 345 14.23 10.09 13.48
N THR A 346 14.01 9.18 12.53
CA THR A 346 15.03 8.28 11.97
C THR A 346 15.72 8.84 10.73
N ARG A 347 15.23 10.00 10.23
CA ARG A 347 15.71 10.71 9.04
C ARG A 347 15.68 9.84 7.77
N ALA A 348 14.72 8.92 7.67
CA ALA A 348 14.53 8.02 6.54
C ALA A 348 13.91 8.75 5.33
N LYS A 349 14.57 9.82 4.85
CA LYS A 349 14.02 10.84 3.93
C LYS A 349 13.44 10.33 2.61
N ASN A 350 13.76 9.10 2.19
CA ASN A 350 13.30 8.50 0.93
C ASN A 350 12.24 7.39 1.16
N ALA A 351 11.75 7.24 2.39
CA ALA A 351 10.72 6.27 2.75
C ALA A 351 9.34 6.71 2.25
N MET A 352 8.68 5.83 1.51
CA MET A 352 7.28 5.97 1.09
C MET A 352 6.35 5.28 2.10
N MET A 353 5.25 5.94 2.44
CA MET A 353 4.21 5.39 3.33
C MET A 353 3.19 4.60 2.52
N TRP A 354 3.03 3.32 2.84
CA TRP A 354 2.14 2.37 2.15
C TRP A 354 1.10 1.84 3.12
N TYR A 355 -0.18 1.84 2.75
CA TYR A 355 -1.26 1.45 3.65
C TYR A 355 -1.87 0.10 3.25
N ILE A 356 -2.20 -0.74 4.23
CA ILE A 356 -2.88 -2.02 4.03
C ILE A 356 -4.23 -1.95 4.76
N GLY A 357 -5.29 -1.77 3.96
CA GLY A 357 -6.67 -1.66 4.42
C GLY A 357 -7.42 -2.98 4.31
N VAL A 358 -8.19 -3.31 5.35
CA VAL A 358 -9.10 -4.46 5.31
C VAL A 358 -10.27 -4.20 4.37
N SER A 359 -10.52 -5.17 3.49
CA SER A 359 -11.63 -5.17 2.53
C SER A 359 -12.30 -6.54 2.52
N GLY A 360 -12.88 -6.95 3.66
CA GLY A 360 -13.47 -8.28 3.77
C GLY A 360 -14.15 -8.57 5.10
N GLN A 361 -14.35 -9.85 5.39
CA GLN A 361 -15.04 -10.34 6.58
C GLN A 361 -14.38 -11.59 7.15
N LEU A 362 -14.55 -11.80 8.45
CA LEU A 362 -14.19 -13.03 9.15
C LEU A 362 -15.47 -13.78 9.53
N GLY A 363 -15.60 -15.00 9.01
CA GLY A 363 -16.43 -16.04 9.60
C GLY A 363 -15.83 -16.55 10.92
N PRO A 364 -16.19 -17.76 11.39
CA PRO A 364 -15.84 -18.22 12.72
C PRO A 364 -14.32 -18.45 12.84
N ALA A 365 -13.63 -17.49 13.44
CA ALA A 365 -12.18 -17.41 13.56
C ALA A 365 -11.77 -17.50 15.04
N GLY A 366 -12.18 -18.58 15.70
CA GLY A 366 -12.26 -18.65 17.15
C GLY A 366 -13.61 -18.09 17.63
N ASP A 367 -13.58 -17.25 18.68
CA ASP A 367 -14.79 -16.64 19.25
C ASP A 367 -15.26 -15.37 18.50
N GLU A 368 -14.54 -14.95 17.47
CA GLU A 368 -14.79 -13.69 16.74
C GLU A 368 -15.36 -13.92 15.33
N THR A 369 -16.30 -13.04 14.96
CA THR A 369 -17.01 -13.00 13.67
C THR A 369 -17.33 -11.53 13.32
N THR A 370 -17.40 -11.23 12.02
CA THR A 370 -17.64 -9.86 11.51
C THR A 370 -18.72 -9.86 10.45
N TYR A 371 -19.41 -8.72 10.29
CA TYR A 371 -20.21 -8.45 9.11
C TYR A 371 -19.33 -8.30 7.86
N THR A 372 -19.96 -8.25 6.68
CA THR A 372 -19.31 -7.85 5.42
C THR A 372 -18.81 -6.42 5.52
N THR A 373 -17.53 -6.17 5.22
CA THR A 373 -17.03 -4.78 5.15
C THR A 373 -17.80 -4.01 4.06
N PRO A 374 -18.47 -2.91 4.40
CA PRO A 374 -19.23 -2.13 3.44
C PRO A 374 -18.29 -1.30 2.55
N VAL A 375 -18.74 -0.98 1.34
CA VAL A 375 -17.97 -0.19 0.37
C VAL A 375 -17.70 1.24 0.88
N GLU A 376 -18.54 1.75 1.79
CA GLU A 376 -18.31 3.02 2.50
C GLU A 376 -17.01 3.00 3.34
N THR A 377 -16.64 1.87 3.94
CA THR A 377 -15.34 1.74 4.63
C THR A 377 -14.19 1.82 3.63
N MET A 378 -14.33 1.21 2.44
CA MET A 378 -13.31 1.29 1.39
C MET A 378 -13.18 2.72 0.84
N GLN A 379 -14.29 3.43 0.64
CA GLN A 379 -14.29 4.83 0.21
C GLN A 379 -13.65 5.73 1.28
N ALA A 380 -13.99 5.55 2.56
CA ALA A 380 -13.43 6.33 3.66
C ALA A 380 -11.90 6.15 3.79
N TYR A 381 -11.40 4.91 3.66
CA TYR A 381 -9.96 4.65 3.56
C TYR A 381 -9.33 5.45 2.40
N TYR A 382 -9.85 5.37 1.18
CA TYR A 382 -9.27 6.07 0.04
C TYR A 382 -9.31 7.60 0.18
N ASP A 383 -10.43 8.17 0.64
CA ASP A 383 -10.61 9.62 0.79
C ASP A 383 -9.59 10.20 1.80
N GLU A 384 -9.42 9.57 2.96
CA GLU A 384 -8.56 10.03 4.06
C GLU A 384 -7.07 9.73 3.80
N LEU A 385 -6.75 8.56 3.25
CA LEU A 385 -5.36 8.21 2.91
C LEU A 385 -4.81 9.09 1.80
N LYS A 386 -5.61 9.38 0.76
CA LYS A 386 -5.25 10.32 -0.32
C LYS A 386 -5.08 11.76 0.20
N ALA A 387 -5.87 12.18 1.18
CA ALA A 387 -5.69 13.49 1.82
C ALA A 387 -4.36 13.58 2.62
N GLY A 388 -3.81 12.43 3.01
CA GLY A 388 -2.52 12.30 3.70
C GLY A 388 -1.33 11.92 2.80
N PRO A 389 -0.17 11.63 3.42
CA PRO A 389 1.11 11.32 2.77
C PRO A 389 1.21 9.90 2.18
N TRP A 390 0.11 9.15 2.11
CA TRP A 390 0.11 7.74 1.68
C TRP A 390 0.12 7.64 0.17
N VAL A 391 1.07 6.89 -0.38
CA VAL A 391 1.24 6.76 -1.84
C VAL A 391 0.88 5.37 -2.38
N ALA A 392 0.54 4.45 -1.49
CA ALA A 392 -0.01 3.15 -1.84
C ALA A 392 -1.17 2.77 -0.93
N LEU A 393 -2.19 2.13 -1.50
CA LEU A 393 -3.29 1.50 -0.78
C LEU A 393 -3.48 0.08 -1.30
N SER A 394 -3.12 -0.87 -0.44
CA SER A 394 -3.32 -2.30 -0.62
C SER A 394 -4.62 -2.74 0.04
N TRP A 395 -5.39 -3.56 -0.66
CA TRP A 395 -6.63 -4.18 -0.17
C TRP A 395 -6.37 -5.62 0.26
N TRP A 396 -6.73 -5.97 1.49
CA TRP A 396 -6.40 -7.27 2.09
C TRP A 396 -7.56 -7.96 2.80
N VAL A 397 -7.41 -9.28 2.96
CA VAL A 397 -8.33 -10.18 3.65
C VAL A 397 -7.49 -11.10 4.54
N PHE A 398 -7.60 -10.95 5.86
CA PHE A 398 -6.91 -11.84 6.80
C PHE A 398 -7.58 -13.22 6.87
N GLY A 399 -6.78 -14.27 7.02
CA GLY A 399 -7.24 -15.60 7.44
C GLY A 399 -7.38 -16.66 6.33
N GLY A 400 -8.21 -17.67 6.59
CA GLY A 400 -8.32 -18.88 5.77
C GLY A 400 -9.38 -18.80 4.67
N SER A 401 -9.06 -19.30 3.47
CA SER A 401 -9.88 -19.19 2.25
C SER A 401 -11.25 -19.88 2.26
N SER A 402 -11.65 -20.51 3.37
CA SER A 402 -12.95 -21.15 3.61
C SER A 402 -13.87 -20.38 4.57
N THR A 403 -13.34 -19.39 5.30
CA THR A 403 -14.08 -18.59 6.30
C THR A 403 -13.85 -17.09 6.15
N CYS A 404 -12.88 -16.66 5.36
CA CYS A 404 -12.54 -15.26 5.16
C CYS A 404 -12.79 -14.88 3.69
N HIS A 405 -13.51 -13.79 3.47
CA HIS A 405 -13.96 -13.35 2.13
C HIS A 405 -13.69 -11.86 1.93
N GLY A 406 -13.28 -11.45 0.73
CA GLY A 406 -13.12 -10.04 0.40
C GLY A 406 -12.25 -9.74 -0.83
N GLY A 407 -11.88 -8.47 -1.01
CA GLY A 407 -11.10 -7.99 -2.17
C GLY A 407 -11.77 -8.36 -3.49
N LEU A 408 -11.06 -9.11 -4.34
CA LEU A 408 -11.61 -9.64 -5.60
C LEU A 408 -12.88 -10.51 -5.40
N GLU A 409 -13.10 -11.11 -4.22
CA GLU A 409 -14.27 -11.97 -3.97
C GLU A 409 -15.61 -11.23 -3.99
N TYR A 410 -15.65 -9.91 -3.81
CA TYR A 410 -16.86 -9.10 -4.04
C TYR A 410 -17.28 -9.09 -5.52
N TYR A 411 -16.33 -9.33 -6.44
CA TYR A 411 -16.61 -9.46 -7.87
C TYR A 411 -16.91 -10.92 -8.26
N ASP A 412 -16.19 -11.88 -7.63
CA ASP A 412 -15.92 -13.19 -8.22
C ASP A 412 -16.42 -14.40 -7.40
N LYS A 413 -17.03 -14.17 -6.22
CA LYS A 413 -17.61 -15.26 -5.40
C LYS A 413 -18.97 -14.91 -4.80
N THR A 414 -19.72 -15.95 -4.47
CA THR A 414 -20.89 -15.86 -3.58
C THR A 414 -20.43 -15.52 -2.17
N LEU A 415 -20.60 -14.25 -1.75
CA LEU A 415 -20.38 -13.83 -0.37
C LEU A 415 -21.41 -14.48 0.58
N LYS A 416 -21.01 -14.67 1.84
CA LYS A 416 -21.88 -15.09 2.94
C LYS A 416 -22.25 -13.92 3.84
N HIS A 417 -23.43 -13.97 4.44
CA HIS A 417 -23.84 -13.08 5.52
C HIS A 417 -23.50 -13.76 6.86
N TYR A 418 -22.49 -13.26 7.56
CA TYR A 418 -22.20 -13.66 8.94
C TYR A 418 -22.93 -12.75 9.91
N THR A 419 -23.73 -13.31 10.81
CA THR A 419 -24.50 -12.58 11.83
C THR A 419 -24.40 -13.25 13.20
N PRO A 420 -24.77 -12.59 14.31
CA PRO A 420 -24.86 -13.21 15.63
C PRO A 420 -25.83 -14.40 15.73
N LYS A 421 -26.73 -14.57 14.76
CA LYS A 421 -27.66 -15.70 14.66
C LYS A 421 -27.11 -16.83 13.79
N HIS A 422 -26.30 -16.46 12.78
CA HIS A 422 -25.70 -17.35 11.78
C HIS A 422 -24.18 -17.16 11.72
N PRO A 423 -23.44 -17.52 12.79
CA PRO A 423 -21.97 -17.44 12.81
C PRO A 423 -21.30 -18.38 11.79
N GLU A 424 -21.99 -19.42 11.32
CA GLU A 424 -21.58 -20.30 10.21
C GLU A 424 -21.67 -19.64 8.81
N GLY A 425 -22.41 -18.52 8.73
CA GLY A 425 -22.61 -17.71 7.54
C GLY A 425 -23.65 -18.28 6.59
N GLU A 426 -24.79 -17.61 6.49
CA GLU A 426 -25.87 -17.91 5.53
C GLU A 426 -25.55 -17.31 4.14
N PRO A 427 -26.10 -17.83 3.03
CA PRO A 427 -25.95 -17.19 1.73
C PRO A 427 -26.71 -15.86 1.67
N TYR A 428 -26.12 -14.80 1.12
CA TYR A 428 -26.88 -13.60 0.76
C TYR A 428 -27.96 -13.92 -0.29
N SER A 429 -29.04 -13.14 -0.31
CA SER A 429 -29.98 -13.12 -1.44
C SER A 429 -29.26 -12.65 -2.71
N GLN A 430 -29.77 -13.06 -3.89
CA GLN A 430 -29.17 -12.63 -5.16
C GLN A 430 -29.14 -11.10 -5.28
N GLU A 431 -30.20 -10.41 -4.86
CA GLU A 431 -30.28 -8.95 -4.79
C GLU A 431 -29.15 -8.32 -3.96
N MET A 432 -28.79 -8.92 -2.82
CA MET A 432 -27.67 -8.45 -2.00
C MET A 432 -26.30 -8.78 -2.59
N LEU A 433 -26.17 -9.91 -3.31
CA LEU A 433 -24.94 -10.24 -4.05
C LEU A 433 -24.73 -9.28 -5.22
N ASP A 434 -25.77 -9.00 -5.99
CA ASP A 434 -25.76 -8.05 -7.11
C ASP A 434 -25.45 -6.62 -6.60
N TYR A 435 -26.08 -6.21 -5.49
CA TYR A 435 -25.76 -4.95 -4.80
C TYR A 435 -24.28 -4.87 -4.40
N TRP A 436 -23.74 -5.89 -3.72
CA TRP A 436 -22.34 -5.87 -3.30
C TRP A 436 -21.38 -5.84 -4.49
N HIS A 437 -21.67 -6.57 -5.57
CA HIS A 437 -20.89 -6.57 -6.81
C HIS A 437 -20.87 -5.17 -7.45
N ASP A 438 -22.04 -4.59 -7.76
CA ASP A 438 -22.15 -3.29 -8.42
C ASP A 438 -21.58 -2.16 -7.55
N ALA A 439 -21.83 -2.18 -6.24
CA ALA A 439 -21.31 -1.19 -5.31
C ALA A 439 -19.77 -1.27 -5.22
N TYR A 440 -19.20 -2.47 -5.16
CA TYR A 440 -17.75 -2.67 -5.13
C TYR A 440 -17.10 -2.20 -6.43
N VAL A 441 -17.61 -2.65 -7.59
CA VAL A 441 -17.09 -2.23 -8.91
C VAL A 441 -17.18 -0.71 -9.06
N LYS A 442 -18.31 -0.08 -8.71
CA LYS A 442 -18.49 1.37 -8.78
C LYS A 442 -17.44 2.13 -7.94
N VAL A 443 -17.20 1.70 -6.70
CA VAL A 443 -16.24 2.36 -5.80
C VAL A 443 -14.80 2.17 -6.29
N LYS A 444 -14.41 0.95 -6.67
CA LYS A 444 -13.04 0.65 -7.15
C LYS A 444 -12.73 1.34 -8.49
N MET A 445 -13.69 1.36 -9.43
CA MET A 445 -13.57 2.14 -10.67
C MET A 445 -13.49 3.65 -10.39
N GLY A 446 -14.20 4.15 -9.37
CA GLY A 446 -14.13 5.55 -8.92
C GLY A 446 -12.74 5.94 -8.44
N MET A 447 -12.14 5.14 -7.56
CA MET A 447 -10.76 5.32 -7.09
C MET A 447 -9.76 5.30 -8.25
N PHE A 448 -9.85 4.32 -9.14
CA PHE A 448 -8.97 4.20 -10.29
C PHE A 448 -9.09 5.40 -11.24
N ASN A 449 -10.30 5.85 -11.54
CA ASN A 449 -10.51 7.02 -12.40
C ASN A 449 -9.94 8.30 -11.78
N ASP A 450 -10.08 8.48 -10.46
CA ASP A 450 -9.50 9.62 -9.74
C ASP A 450 -7.96 9.60 -9.72
N VAL A 451 -7.33 8.43 -9.58
CA VAL A 451 -5.88 8.30 -9.76
C VAL A 451 -5.50 8.58 -11.21
N VAL A 452 -6.01 7.79 -12.16
CA VAL A 452 -5.49 7.74 -13.53
C VAL A 452 -5.85 8.97 -14.36
N TYR A 453 -7.07 9.51 -14.20
CA TYR A 453 -7.59 10.60 -15.05
C TYR A 453 -7.75 11.95 -14.34
N ASN A 454 -7.78 12.00 -13.00
CA ASN A 454 -7.67 13.28 -12.27
C ASN A 454 -6.21 13.56 -11.88
N GLN A 455 -5.64 12.77 -10.94
CA GLN A 455 -4.27 12.99 -10.43
C GLN A 455 -3.22 12.89 -11.56
N PHE A 456 -3.33 11.87 -12.41
CA PHE A 456 -2.40 11.60 -13.52
C PHE A 456 -3.02 11.84 -14.92
N GLY A 457 -4.16 12.53 -15.02
CA GLY A 457 -4.79 12.87 -16.31
C GLY A 457 -3.90 13.69 -17.26
N HIS A 458 -2.98 14.49 -16.69
CA HIS A 458 -1.97 15.23 -17.44
C HIS A 458 -0.93 14.34 -18.16
N LEU A 459 -0.92 13.04 -17.88
CA LEU A 459 -0.08 12.02 -18.52
C LEU A 459 -0.90 11.03 -19.38
N ASN A 460 -2.09 10.68 -18.90
CA ASN A 460 -2.98 9.69 -19.54
C ASN A 460 -3.92 10.28 -20.59
N GLY A 461 -4.13 11.61 -20.60
CA GLY A 461 -5.18 12.27 -21.36
C GLY A 461 -6.54 12.23 -20.64
N PRO A 462 -7.61 12.72 -21.29
CA PRO A 462 -8.96 12.60 -20.73
C PRO A 462 -9.36 11.12 -20.62
N GLY A 463 -10.10 10.80 -19.56
CA GLY A 463 -10.69 9.47 -19.41
C GLY A 463 -11.71 9.15 -20.51
N PRO A 464 -12.14 7.88 -20.64
CA PRO A 464 -13.22 7.50 -21.53
C PRO A 464 -14.43 8.40 -21.27
N ALA A 465 -14.96 9.04 -22.31
CA ALA A 465 -16.16 9.86 -22.17
C ALA A 465 -17.26 8.99 -21.57
N THR A 466 -17.81 9.40 -20.42
CA THR A 466 -19.00 8.76 -19.87
C THR A 466 -20.09 8.88 -20.93
N GLN A 467 -20.48 7.73 -21.50
CA GLN A 467 -21.70 7.65 -22.28
C GLN A 467 -22.85 7.93 -21.33
N ASN A 468 -23.26 9.20 -21.30
CA ASN A 468 -24.51 9.59 -20.67
C ASN A 468 -25.58 8.73 -21.31
N LYS A 469 -26.27 7.94 -20.50
CA LYS A 469 -27.43 7.18 -20.96
C LYS A 469 -28.51 8.21 -21.32
N GLU A 470 -28.86 8.23 -22.60
CA GLU A 470 -30.15 8.76 -23.08
C GLU A 470 -31.28 7.83 -22.60
#